data_AF-A0A3S0DLN9-F1
#
_entry.id   AF-A0A3S0DLN9-F1
#
_cell.length_a   1.000
_cell.length_b   1.000
_cell.length_c   1.000
_cell.angle_alpha   90.00
_cell.angle_beta   90.00
_cell.angle_gamma   90.00
#
_symmetry.space_group_name_H-M   'P 1'
#
loop_
_entity.id
_entity.type
_entity.pdbx_description
1 polymer ?
#
loop_
_entity_poly.entity_id
_entity_poly.type
_entity_poly.pdbx_seq_one_letter_code
_entity_poly.pdbx_strand_id
1 'polypeptide(L)'
;MMLIMEIIGGFIFFGVLSLLSLIILPSLFGCFGFILFWVVLLSLIIFFSINIGWFLLLAVVIYAALIIRKYSRYQNLPDYDGYLLNNPNAYRDGKVLCNVCGAEHITHTGLFGNQSKSRYYICLNCKSWLYKFKVI
;
A
#
# COMPACT_ATOMS: atom_id res chain seq x y z
N MET A 1 -13.14 24.61 22.55
CA MET A 1 -13.48 23.20 22.24
C MET A 1 -13.22 22.85 20.77
N MET A 2 -13.67 23.69 19.81
CA MET A 2 -13.44 23.50 18.37
C MET A 2 -11.95 23.49 17.96
N LEU A 3 -11.14 24.41 18.50
CA LEU A 3 -9.69 24.50 18.25
C LEU A 3 -8.90 23.25 18.68
N ILE A 4 -9.30 22.63 19.79
CA ILE A 4 -8.65 21.41 20.30
C ILE A 4 -8.97 20.22 19.38
N MET A 5 -10.20 20.15 18.87
CA MET A 5 -10.62 19.12 17.92
C MET A 5 -9.93 19.27 16.56
N GLU A 6 -9.66 20.49 16.10
CA GLU A 6 -8.87 20.75 14.89
C GLU A 6 -7.41 20.38 15.05
N ILE A 7 -6.82 20.65 16.22
CA ILE A 7 -5.43 20.25 16.53
C ILE A 7 -5.33 18.72 16.58
N ILE A 8 -6.24 18.04 17.27
CA ILE A 8 -6.30 16.57 17.34
C ILE A 8 -6.55 15.97 15.95
N GLY A 9 -7.48 16.53 15.18
CA GLY A 9 -7.76 16.11 13.81
C GLY A 9 -6.56 16.30 12.88
N GLY A 10 -5.84 17.42 13.02
CA GLY A 10 -4.59 17.69 12.30
C GLY A 10 -3.51 16.68 12.65
N PHE A 11 -3.34 16.34 13.92
CA PHE A 11 -2.37 15.33 14.36
C PHE A 11 -2.69 13.92 13.87
N ILE A 12 -3.97 13.53 13.85
CA ILE A 12 -4.42 12.25 13.28
C ILE A 12 -4.17 12.24 11.76
N PHE A 13 -4.48 13.33 11.06
CA PHE A 13 -4.28 13.46 9.62
C PHE A 13 -2.78 13.40 9.25
N PHE A 14 -1.92 14.12 9.97
CA PHE A 14 -0.46 14.07 9.79
C PHE A 14 0.13 12.71 10.17
N GLY A 15 -0.40 12.04 11.19
CA GLY A 15 0.00 10.68 11.57
C GLY A 15 -0.32 9.65 10.49
N VAL A 16 -1.49 9.76 9.86
CA VAL A 16 -1.90 8.90 8.73
C VAL A 16 -1.09 9.20 7.46
N LEU A 17 -0.82 10.48 7.16
CA LEU A 17 0.06 10.89 6.07
C LEU A 17 1.52 10.45 6.28
N SER A 18 1.99 10.45 7.52
CA SER A 18 3.31 9.93 7.92
C SER A 18 3.42 8.42 7.68
N LEU A 19 2.38 7.66 8.02
CA LEU A 19 2.27 6.23 7.70
C LEU A 19 2.29 5.96 6.19
N LEU A 20 1.71 6.87 5.38
CA LEU A 20 1.79 6.83 3.93
C LEU A 20 3.17 7.23 3.39
N SER A 21 3.90 8.10 4.09
CA SER A 21 5.25 8.54 3.68
C SER A 21 6.32 7.43 3.77
N LEU A 22 6.13 6.46 4.68
CA LEU A 22 6.91 5.21 4.73
C LEU A 22 6.80 4.36 3.45
N ILE A 23 5.75 4.57 2.65
CA ILE A 23 5.52 3.85 1.40
C ILE A 23 6.14 4.60 0.20
N ILE A 24 6.44 5.90 0.32
CA ILE A 24 6.73 6.76 -0.85
C ILE A 24 8.17 7.30 -0.90
N LEU A 25 8.89 7.52 0.22
CA LEU A 25 10.31 7.94 0.21
C LEU A 25 11.17 7.24 1.27
N PRO A 26 12.24 6.51 0.89
CA PRO A 26 12.96 5.63 1.82
C PRO A 26 14.14 6.29 2.55
N SER A 27 14.22 7.61 2.74
CA SER A 27 15.33 8.19 3.50
C SER A 27 14.97 9.43 4.33
N LEU A 28 15.32 9.37 5.61
CA LEU A 28 15.26 10.41 6.66
C LEU A 28 13.88 10.94 7.09
N PHE A 29 12.97 11.29 6.17
CA PHE A 29 11.66 11.84 6.53
C PHE A 29 10.70 10.82 7.16
N GLY A 30 10.78 9.55 6.75
CA GLY A 30 9.95 8.47 7.32
C GLY A 30 10.26 8.18 8.79
N CYS A 31 11.52 8.29 9.21
CA CYS A 31 11.92 8.05 10.61
C CYS A 31 11.42 9.16 11.53
N PHE A 32 11.52 10.42 11.12
CA PHE A 32 11.01 11.55 11.91
C PHE A 32 9.48 11.50 12.03
N GLY A 33 8.79 11.20 10.93
CA GLY A 33 7.34 11.01 10.94
C GLY A 33 6.89 9.84 11.82
N PHE A 34 7.65 8.75 11.88
CA PHE A 34 7.36 7.60 12.73
C PHE A 34 7.52 7.93 14.22
N ILE A 35 8.60 8.62 14.60
CA ILE A 35 8.83 9.05 15.99
C ILE A 35 7.72 10.01 16.43
N LEU A 36 7.37 10.98 15.59
CA LEU A 36 6.34 11.97 15.89
C LEU A 36 4.95 11.30 16.03
N PHE A 37 4.64 10.33 15.18
CA PHE A 37 3.43 9.50 15.32
C PHE A 37 3.38 8.79 16.68
N TRP A 38 4.46 8.15 17.12
CA TRP A 38 4.50 7.45 18.41
C TRP A 38 4.37 8.38 19.62
N VAL A 39 4.99 9.56 19.57
CA VAL A 39 4.89 10.57 20.65
C VAL A 39 3.44 11.05 20.79
N VAL A 40 2.80 11.38 19.66
CA VAL A 40 1.38 11.79 19.64
C VAL A 40 0.49 10.67 20.14
N LEU A 41 0.72 9.44 19.68
CA LEU A 41 -0.03 8.27 20.11
C LEU A 41 0.04 8.04 21.62
N LEU A 42 1.25 8.03 22.19
CA LEU A 42 1.46 7.85 23.63
C LEU A 42 0.81 8.97 24.43
N SER A 43 0.92 10.22 23.97
CA SER A 43 0.30 11.36 24.65
C SER A 43 -1.23 11.29 24.64
N LEU A 44 -1.86 10.81 23.56
CA LEU A 44 -3.31 10.57 23.50
C LEU A 44 -3.75 9.41 24.40
N ILE A 45 -2.98 8.33 24.46
CA ILE A 45 -3.27 7.18 25.34
C ILE A 45 -3.26 7.61 26.81
N ILE A 46 -2.25 8.39 27.22
CA ILE A 46 -2.12 8.93 28.58
C ILE A 46 -3.25 9.92 28.88
N PHE A 47 -3.54 10.84 27.95
CA PHE A 47 -4.53 11.91 28.15
C PHE A 47 -5.97 11.38 28.25
N PHE A 48 -6.35 10.43 27.40
CA PHE A 48 -7.72 9.89 27.39
C PHE A 48 -7.90 8.65 28.29
N SER A 49 -6.85 8.20 29.00
CA SER A 49 -6.85 6.93 29.75
C SER A 49 -7.40 5.74 28.93
N ILE A 50 -7.17 5.76 27.61
CA ILE A 50 -7.69 4.74 26.71
C ILE A 50 -6.89 3.46 26.95
N ASN A 51 -7.59 2.37 27.20
CA ASN A 51 -6.95 1.06 27.35
C ASN A 51 -6.21 0.71 26.05
N ILE A 52 -4.90 0.47 26.15
CA ILE A 52 -4.01 0.18 25.02
C ILE A 52 -4.51 -1.01 24.17
N GLY A 53 -5.30 -1.90 24.78
CA GLY A 53 -5.95 -3.02 24.10
C GLY A 53 -6.89 -2.58 22.97
N TRP A 54 -7.61 -1.46 23.10
CA TRP A 54 -8.48 -0.94 22.04
C TRP A 54 -7.70 -0.42 20.84
N PHE A 55 -6.52 0.18 21.08
CA PHE A 55 -5.65 0.63 20.01
C PHE A 55 -5.05 -0.55 19.23
N LEU A 56 -4.59 -1.59 19.94
CA LEU A 56 -4.12 -2.82 19.32
C LEU A 56 -5.22 -3.51 18.50
N LEU A 57 -6.44 -3.56 19.03
CA LEU A 57 -7.59 -4.12 18.32
C LEU A 57 -7.88 -3.34 17.04
N LEU A 58 -7.89 -2.01 17.09
CA LEU A 58 -8.10 -1.15 15.92
C LEU A 58 -6.98 -1.33 14.88
N ALA A 59 -5.72 -1.41 15.32
CA ALA A 59 -4.59 -1.67 14.42
C ALA A 59 -4.73 -3.03 13.71
N VAL A 60 -5.14 -4.09 14.43
CA VAL A 60 -5.39 -5.41 13.85
C VAL A 60 -6.53 -5.37 12.83
N VAL A 61 -7.63 -4.68 13.15
CA VAL A 61 -8.79 -4.54 12.24
C VAL A 61 -8.40 -3.80 10.95
N ILE A 62 -7.68 -2.68 11.06
CA ILE A 62 -7.20 -1.92 9.88
C ILE A 62 -6.26 -2.79 9.05
N TYR A 63 -5.31 -3.47 9.69
CA TYR A 63 -4.35 -4.33 8.99
C TYR A 63 -5.05 -5.49 8.26
N ALA A 64 -6.04 -6.13 8.90
CA ALA A 64 -6.86 -7.15 8.27
C ALA A 64 -7.64 -6.60 7.05
N ALA A 65 -8.25 -5.43 7.18
CA ALA A 65 -8.97 -4.79 6.07
C ALA A 65 -8.05 -4.49 4.87
N LEU A 66 -6.82 -4.02 5.13
CA LEU A 66 -5.81 -3.77 4.08
C LEU A 66 -5.37 -5.07 3.39
N ILE A 67 -5.17 -6.16 4.14
CA ILE A 67 -4.85 -7.48 3.58
C ILE A 67 -5.99 -7.97 2.68
N ILE A 68 -7.24 -7.88 3.15
CA ILE A 68 -8.41 -8.31 2.38
C ILE A 68 -8.51 -7.51 1.09
N ARG A 69 -8.38 -6.17 1.16
CA ARG A 69 -8.40 -5.31 -0.03
C ARG A 69 -7.28 -5.66 -1.01
N LYS A 70 -6.06 -5.90 -0.52
CA LYS A 70 -4.91 -6.30 -1.35
C LYS A 70 -5.14 -7.64 -2.03
N TYR A 71 -5.68 -8.60 -1.30
CA TYR A 71 -6.00 -9.93 -1.82
C TYR A 71 -7.14 -9.90 -2.84
N SER A 72 -8.20 -9.14 -2.58
CA SER A 72 -9.30 -8.94 -3.52
C SER A 72 -8.82 -8.30 -4.83
N ARG A 73 -7.98 -7.26 -4.75
CA ARG A 73 -7.34 -6.66 -5.94
C ARG A 73 -6.51 -7.68 -6.71
N TYR A 74 -5.78 -8.54 -6.01
CA TYR A 74 -4.99 -9.60 -6.64
C TYR A 74 -5.86 -10.62 -7.38
N GLN A 75 -6.98 -11.03 -6.79
CA GLN A 75 -7.89 -11.99 -7.41
C GLN A 75 -8.50 -11.45 -8.71
N ASN A 76 -8.83 -10.15 -8.72
CA ASN A 76 -9.41 -9.46 -9.88
C ASN A 76 -8.41 -9.18 -11.01
N LEU A 77 -7.11 -9.42 -10.81
CA LEU A 77 -6.14 -9.25 -11.90
C LEU A 77 -6.28 -10.38 -12.92
N PRO A 78 -6.15 -10.06 -14.21
CA PRO A 78 -6.06 -11.07 -15.24
C PRO A 78 -4.74 -11.84 -15.12
N ASP A 79 -4.72 -13.07 -15.63
CA ASP A 79 -3.47 -13.79 -15.90
C ASP A 79 -2.79 -13.21 -17.15
N TYR A 80 -1.56 -13.64 -17.45
CA TYR A 80 -0.78 -13.14 -18.59
C TYR A 80 -1.56 -13.19 -19.92
N ASP A 81 -2.16 -14.33 -20.24
CA ASP A 81 -2.95 -14.48 -21.48
C ASP A 81 -4.19 -13.59 -21.47
N GLY A 82 -4.88 -13.51 -20.32
CA GLY A 82 -6.03 -12.61 -20.14
C GLY A 82 -5.66 -11.14 -20.28
N TYR A 83 -4.44 -10.75 -19.90
CA TYR A 83 -3.96 -9.38 -20.04
C TYR A 83 -3.75 -9.01 -21.51
N LEU A 84 -3.15 -9.90 -22.30
CA LEU A 84 -2.94 -9.72 -23.73
C LEU A 84 -4.26 -9.72 -24.51
N LEU A 85 -5.21 -10.57 -24.13
CA LEU A 85 -6.56 -10.59 -24.72
C LEU A 85 -7.31 -9.28 -24.50
N ASN A 86 -7.21 -8.71 -23.29
CA ASN A 86 -7.86 -7.44 -22.96
C ASN A 86 -7.13 -6.21 -23.52
N ASN A 87 -5.85 -6.35 -23.89
CA ASN A 87 -5.02 -5.24 -24.35
C ASN A 87 -4.15 -5.69 -25.55
N PRO A 88 -4.69 -5.76 -26.77
CA PRO A 88 -3.97 -6.29 -27.94
C PRO A 88 -2.72 -5.47 -28.31
N ASN A 89 -2.67 -4.19 -27.94
CA ASN A 89 -1.53 -3.31 -28.16
C ASN A 89 -0.44 -3.42 -27.08
N ALA A 90 -0.67 -4.20 -26.01
CA ALA A 90 0.26 -4.35 -24.90
C ALA A 90 1.42 -5.32 -25.22
N TYR A 91 1.50 -5.85 -26.44
CA TYR A 91 2.63 -6.65 -26.90
C TYR A 91 3.20 -6.04 -28.19
N ARG A 92 4.46 -5.58 -28.14
CA ARG A 92 5.21 -5.13 -29.32
C ARG A 92 6.65 -5.59 -29.22
N ASP A 93 7.25 -5.92 -30.36
CA ASP A 93 8.68 -6.24 -30.47
C ASP A 93 9.16 -7.33 -29.48
N GLY A 94 8.30 -8.33 -29.22
CA GLY A 94 8.60 -9.44 -28.32
C GLY A 94 8.45 -9.13 -26.82
N LYS A 95 8.03 -7.91 -26.45
CA LYS A 95 7.95 -7.43 -25.07
C LYS A 95 6.52 -7.04 -24.68
N VAL A 96 6.21 -7.24 -23.40
CA VAL A 96 4.97 -6.72 -22.80
C VAL A 96 5.16 -5.27 -22.38
N LEU A 97 4.19 -4.45 -22.72
CA LEU A 97 4.11 -3.02 -22.42
C LEU A 97 3.02 -2.76 -21.39
N CYS A 98 3.18 -1.71 -20.60
CA CYS A 98 2.12 -1.23 -19.73
C CYS A 98 0.97 -0.61 -20.56
N ASN A 99 -0.25 -1.12 -20.42
CA ASN A 99 -1.45 -0.56 -21.05
C ASN A 99 -1.79 0.89 -20.62
N VAL A 100 -1.35 1.34 -19.43
CA VAL A 100 -1.64 2.69 -18.92
C VAL A 100 -0.67 3.74 -19.47
N CYS A 101 0.63 3.44 -19.51
CA CYS A 101 1.66 4.44 -19.84
C CYS A 101 2.56 4.06 -21.03
N GLY A 102 2.39 2.87 -21.60
CA GLY A 102 3.20 2.39 -22.74
C GLY A 102 4.65 2.04 -22.40
N ALA A 103 5.06 2.06 -21.12
CA ALA A 103 6.43 1.74 -20.76
C ALA A 103 6.71 0.22 -20.81
N GLU A 104 7.92 -0.14 -21.27
CA GLU A 104 8.44 -1.53 -21.31
C GLU A 104 8.93 -2.02 -19.95
N HIS A 105 9.22 -1.10 -19.03
CA HIS A 105 9.81 -1.43 -17.74
C HIS A 105 8.76 -1.99 -16.77
N ILE A 106 8.66 -3.32 -16.76
CA ILE A 106 7.78 -4.09 -15.89
C ILE A 106 8.64 -4.90 -14.90
N THR A 107 8.26 -4.88 -13.63
CA THR A 107 8.86 -5.73 -12.59
C THR A 107 7.80 -6.64 -11.99
N HIS A 108 8.21 -7.75 -11.38
CA HIS A 108 7.32 -8.62 -10.64
C HIS A 108 7.53 -8.45 -9.13
N THR A 109 6.46 -8.61 -8.35
CA THR A 109 6.52 -8.55 -6.89
C THR A 109 5.62 -9.63 -6.32
N GLY A 110 6.03 -10.22 -5.19
CA GLY A 110 5.19 -11.18 -4.49
C GLY A 110 4.09 -10.49 -3.68
N LEU A 111 2.93 -11.13 -3.59
CA LEU A 111 1.75 -10.59 -2.90
C LEU A 111 2.01 -10.34 -1.41
N PHE A 112 2.75 -11.24 -0.76
CA PHE A 112 3.13 -11.17 0.66
C PHE A 112 4.65 -11.20 0.84
N GLY A 113 5.39 -10.51 -0.04
CA GLY A 113 6.86 -10.45 0.01
C GLY A 113 7.54 -11.30 -1.06
N ASN A 114 8.87 -11.19 -1.16
CA ASN A 114 9.63 -11.68 -2.32
C ASN A 114 9.59 -13.20 -2.52
N GLN A 115 9.41 -13.97 -1.45
CA GLN A 115 9.32 -15.43 -1.49
C GLN A 115 7.90 -15.96 -1.75
N SER A 116 6.90 -15.09 -1.89
CA SER A 116 5.52 -15.52 -2.14
C SER A 116 5.38 -16.19 -3.51
N LYS A 117 4.67 -17.34 -3.54
CA LYS A 117 4.29 -18.04 -4.78
C LYS A 117 3.28 -17.24 -5.63
N SER A 118 2.47 -16.41 -4.97
CA SER A 118 1.52 -15.51 -5.62
C SER A 118 2.23 -14.23 -6.01
N ARG A 119 2.43 -14.00 -7.30
CA ARG A 119 3.19 -12.85 -7.83
C ARG A 119 2.32 -12.04 -8.79
N TYR A 120 2.63 -10.77 -8.91
CA TYR A 120 1.96 -9.88 -9.86
C TYR A 120 2.98 -8.94 -10.49
N TYR A 121 2.70 -8.52 -11.71
CA TYR A 121 3.55 -7.63 -12.49
C TYR A 121 3.06 -6.19 -12.35
N ILE A 122 4.01 -5.28 -12.19
CA ILE A 122 3.79 -3.86 -11.95
C ILE A 122 4.63 -3.06 -12.94
N CYS A 123 4.07 -2.00 -13.51
CA CYS A 123 4.84 -1.03 -14.26
C CYS A 123 5.73 -0.19 -13.33
N LEU A 124 7.02 -0.06 -13.64
CA LEU A 124 7.94 0.74 -12.83
C LEU A 124 7.66 2.24 -12.93
N ASN A 125 7.11 2.71 -14.05
CA ASN A 125 6.84 4.11 -14.32
C ASN A 125 5.58 4.61 -13.59
N CYS A 126 4.42 3.98 -13.86
CA CYS A 126 3.13 4.42 -13.29
C CYS A 126 2.67 3.61 -12.07
N LYS A 127 3.43 2.58 -11.64
CA LYS A 127 3.10 1.69 -10.51
C LYS A 127 1.74 0.97 -10.64
N SER A 128 1.19 0.88 -11.85
CA SER A 128 -0.05 0.14 -12.11
C SER A 128 0.19 -1.37 -12.03
N TRP A 129 -0.79 -2.09 -11.49
CA TRP A 129 -0.78 -3.55 -11.42
C TRP A 129 -1.36 -4.08 -12.75
N LEU A 130 -0.63 -4.97 -13.42
CA LEU A 130 -0.94 -5.39 -14.79
C LEU A 130 -1.64 -6.74 -14.81
N TYR A 131 -0.94 -7.78 -14.37
CA TYR A 131 -1.43 -9.16 -14.38
C TYR A 131 -0.80 -9.98 -13.26
N LYS A 132 -1.45 -11.08 -12.90
CA LYS A 132 -0.98 -12.03 -11.88
C LYS A 132 -0.25 -13.22 -12.50
N PHE A 133 0.58 -13.86 -11.69
CA PHE A 133 1.33 -15.06 -12.03
C PHE A 133 1.50 -15.92 -10.78
N LYS A 134 1.14 -17.20 -10.87
CA LYS A 134 1.28 -18.15 -9.77
C LYS A 134 2.39 -19.14 -10.11
N VAL A 135 3.44 -19.17 -9.29
CA VAL A 135 4.49 -20.19 -9.39
C VAL A 135 3.90 -21.51 -8.87
N ILE A 136 3.84 -22.53 -9.73
CA ILE A 136 3.37 -23.89 -9.42
C ILE A 136 4.42 -24.57 -8.53
#